data_AF-A0A9W8JAI1-F1
#
_entry.id   AF-A0A9W8JAI1-F1
#
_cell.length_a   1.000
_cell.length_b   1.000
_cell.length_c   1.000
_cell.angle_alpha   90.00
_cell.angle_beta   90.00
_cell.angle_gamma   90.00
#
_symmetry.space_group_name_H-M   'P 1'
#
loop_
_entity.id
_entity.type
_entity.pdbx_description
1 polymer ?
#
loop_
_entity_poly.entity_id
_entity_poly.type
_entity_poly.pdbx_seq_one_letter_code
_entity_poly.pdbx_strand_id
1 'polypeptide(L)'
;MVRPIAEWYSPVVPGTNLLHPRPGPPLSLIQYFPEIDTSLWPSSLWYPSRQGETVEEVHSRAEGFLSLFPQALDKKHPTIDRTRVLMVSHAATVIALARGLVGDREIPLKVGCCTVTELNLKPDQAEEGREKGLLGAYHPVKLADGAHLKGGALREWGFDDVEVEKGRVVEDPGEPGTETEEDFPVGPQIHLISNL
;
A
#
# COMPACT_ATOMS: atom_id res chain seq x y z
N MET A 1 10.15 -5.17 -2.37
CA MET A 1 8.74 -4.88 -2.69
C MET A 1 7.93 -4.29 -1.52
N VAL A 2 8.20 -4.59 -0.25
CA VAL A 2 7.20 -4.42 0.85
C VAL A 2 6.76 -2.97 1.19
N ARG A 3 7.53 -1.95 0.80
CA ARG A 3 7.36 -0.59 1.34
C ARG A 3 6.23 0.27 0.77
N PRO A 4 5.86 0.21 -0.53
CA PRO A 4 4.75 0.98 -1.09
C PRO A 4 3.39 0.61 -0.52
N ILE A 5 3.26 -0.64 -0.06
CA ILE A 5 2.05 -1.21 0.54
C ILE A 5 2.21 -1.40 2.05
N ALA A 6 3.17 -0.71 2.67
CA ALA A 6 3.38 -0.75 4.12
C ALA A 6 2.25 -0.04 4.87
N GLU A 7 2.28 -0.17 6.20
CA GLU A 7 1.44 0.57 7.14
C GLU A 7 1.37 2.07 6.82
N TRP A 8 0.23 2.66 7.14
CA TRP A 8 0.02 4.10 7.12
C TRP A 8 0.24 4.66 8.52
N TYR A 9 1.04 5.72 8.61
CA TYR A 9 1.19 6.49 9.84
C TYR A 9 0.64 7.90 9.62
N SER A 10 -0.08 8.42 10.60
CA SER A 10 -0.52 9.81 10.59
C SER A 10 0.67 10.77 10.68
N PRO A 11 0.50 12.04 10.28
CA PRO A 11 1.57 13.02 10.38
C PRO A 11 2.15 13.10 11.80
N VAL A 12 3.47 13.17 11.89
CA VAL A 12 4.15 13.35 13.18
C VAL A 12 3.83 14.73 13.77
N VAL A 13 3.85 14.83 15.10
CA VAL A 13 3.63 16.12 15.79
C VAL A 13 4.62 17.17 15.28
N PRO A 14 4.16 18.32 14.76
CA PRO A 14 5.01 19.36 14.21
C PRO A 14 6.07 19.84 15.21
N GLY A 15 7.31 20.00 14.73
CA GLY A 15 8.43 20.51 15.52
C GLY A 15 9.14 19.50 16.40
N THR A 16 8.71 18.24 16.43
CA THR A 16 9.43 17.16 17.15
C THR A 16 10.65 16.62 16.39
N ASN A 17 10.65 16.75 15.06
CA ASN A 17 11.60 16.07 14.15
C ASN A 17 11.64 14.54 14.29
N LEU A 18 10.68 13.95 14.99
CA LEU A 18 10.57 12.50 15.14
C LEU A 18 10.05 11.90 13.84
N LEU A 19 10.45 10.66 13.58
CA LEU A 19 10.10 9.89 12.39
C LEU A 19 9.43 8.59 12.80
N HIS A 20 8.50 8.13 11.99
CA HIS A 20 7.88 6.82 12.08
C HIS A 20 8.85 5.69 11.75
N PRO A 21 8.63 4.49 12.28
CA PRO A 21 9.48 3.34 12.02
C PRO A 21 9.42 2.97 10.54
N ARG A 22 10.56 2.50 10.04
CA ARG A 22 10.70 1.99 8.68
C ARG A 22 11.07 0.52 8.74
N PRO A 23 10.34 -0.39 8.06
CA PRO A 23 10.62 -1.82 8.15
C PRO A 23 12.04 -2.14 7.65
N GLY A 24 12.63 -3.25 8.11
CA GLY A 24 13.91 -3.73 7.59
C GLY A 24 13.86 -4.12 6.10
N PRO A 25 15.00 -4.31 5.44
CA PRO A 25 15.04 -4.88 4.08
C PRO A 25 14.57 -6.34 4.09
N PRO A 26 14.02 -6.88 2.97
CA PRO A 26 13.59 -8.28 2.91
C PRO A 26 14.65 -9.29 3.33
N LEU A 27 15.93 -9.00 3.07
CA LEU A 27 17.06 -9.83 3.46
C LEU A 27 17.11 -10.11 4.98
N SER A 28 16.70 -9.16 5.82
CA SER A 28 16.70 -9.36 7.28
C SER A 28 15.61 -10.32 7.76
N LEU A 29 14.63 -10.63 6.90
CA LEU A 29 13.50 -11.52 7.19
C LEU A 29 13.76 -12.97 6.77
N ILE A 30 14.74 -13.25 5.90
CA ILE A 30 15.02 -14.60 5.39
C ILE A 30 15.33 -15.58 6.52
N GLN A 31 16.02 -15.14 7.57
CA GLN A 31 16.33 -15.98 8.73
C GLN A 31 15.08 -16.52 9.45
N TYR A 32 13.94 -15.84 9.30
CA TYR A 32 12.64 -16.23 9.87
C TYR A 32 11.72 -16.88 8.82
N PHE A 33 11.82 -16.45 7.57
CA PHE A 33 10.98 -16.89 6.45
C PHE A 33 11.85 -17.18 5.21
N PRO A 34 12.43 -18.39 5.11
CA PRO A 34 13.37 -18.74 4.05
C PRO A 34 12.75 -18.76 2.64
N GLU A 35 11.42 -18.77 2.53
CA GLU A 35 10.67 -18.75 1.27
C GLU A 35 10.63 -17.36 0.60
N ILE A 36 11.10 -16.31 1.27
CA ILE A 36 11.14 -14.96 0.70
C ILE A 36 12.11 -14.91 -0.49
N ASP A 37 11.57 -14.72 -1.68
CA ASP A 37 12.37 -14.43 -2.87
C ASP A 37 12.83 -12.97 -2.88
N THR A 38 14.10 -12.77 -2.56
CA THR A 38 14.73 -11.44 -2.60
C THR A 38 15.25 -11.04 -3.98
N SER A 39 15.31 -11.98 -4.93
CA SER A 39 15.73 -11.72 -6.31
C SER A 39 14.62 -11.05 -7.13
N LEU A 40 13.36 -11.35 -6.82
CA LEU A 40 12.22 -10.76 -7.51
C LEU A 40 12.17 -9.24 -7.34
N TRP A 41 12.54 -8.70 -6.17
CA TRP A 41 12.48 -7.26 -5.92
C TRP A 41 13.66 -6.78 -5.08
N PRO A 42 14.83 -6.51 -5.71
CA PRO A 42 16.03 -6.09 -5.00
C PRO A 42 15.88 -4.72 -4.32
N SER A 43 14.94 -3.89 -4.79
CA SER A 43 14.65 -2.57 -4.25
C SER A 43 13.14 -2.30 -4.16
N SER A 44 12.76 -1.28 -3.39
CA SER A 44 11.35 -0.86 -3.29
C SER A 44 11.03 0.17 -4.37
N LEU A 45 9.83 0.08 -4.94
CA LEU A 45 9.36 1.01 -5.99
C LEU A 45 8.97 2.38 -5.45
N TRP A 46 8.60 2.43 -4.18
CA TRP A 46 8.12 3.63 -3.49
C TRP A 46 8.51 3.54 -2.02
N TYR A 47 8.84 4.68 -1.42
CA TYR A 47 9.05 4.82 0.02
C TYR A 47 8.03 5.82 0.58
N PRO A 48 7.13 5.42 1.50
CA PRO A 48 6.31 6.39 2.23
C PRO A 48 7.22 7.30 3.07
N SER A 49 6.78 8.54 3.28
CA SER A 49 7.42 9.46 4.21
C SER A 49 7.35 8.89 5.62
N ARG A 50 8.46 9.00 6.37
CA ARG A 50 8.46 8.69 7.80
C ARG A 50 7.92 9.83 8.64
N GLN A 51 7.67 11.00 8.07
CA GLN A 51 6.93 12.07 8.75
C GLN A 51 5.42 11.80 8.79
N GLY A 52 4.96 10.68 8.21
CA GLY A 52 3.56 10.32 8.12
C GLY A 52 2.90 10.87 6.86
N GLU A 53 1.65 10.49 6.66
CA GLU A 53 0.86 10.85 5.49
C GLU A 53 -0.55 11.28 5.94
N THR A 54 -1.11 12.30 5.32
CA THR A 54 -2.56 12.58 5.34
C THR A 54 -3.35 11.46 4.65
N VAL A 55 -4.68 11.47 4.81
CA VAL A 55 -5.56 10.53 4.10
C VAL A 55 -5.42 10.68 2.59
N GLU A 56 -5.27 11.91 2.10
CA GLU A 56 -5.06 12.21 0.69
C GLU A 56 -3.70 11.69 0.19
N GLU A 57 -2.65 11.83 0.99
CA GLU A 57 -1.30 11.37 0.65
C GLU A 57 -1.21 9.85 0.60
N VAL A 58 -1.85 9.12 1.53
CA VAL A 58 -1.85 7.65 1.51
C VAL A 58 -2.59 7.09 0.28
N HIS A 59 -3.69 7.73 -0.14
CA HIS A 59 -4.35 7.40 -1.42
C HIS A 59 -3.42 7.69 -2.60
N SER A 60 -2.77 8.85 -2.61
CA SER A 60 -1.85 9.24 -3.68
C SER A 60 -0.64 8.29 -3.78
N ARG A 61 -0.10 7.82 -2.65
CA ARG A 61 0.93 6.77 -2.61
C ARG A 61 0.42 5.47 -3.23
N ALA A 62 -0.75 5.00 -2.82
CA ALA A 62 -1.33 3.75 -3.32
C ALA A 62 -1.54 3.81 -4.84
N GLU A 63 -2.11 4.90 -5.34
CA GLU A 63 -2.35 5.11 -6.78
C GLU A 63 -1.04 5.26 -7.58
N GLY A 64 -0.06 5.98 -7.03
CA GLY A 64 1.27 6.09 -7.62
C GLY A 64 1.97 4.72 -7.70
N PHE A 65 1.87 3.91 -6.66
CA PHE A 65 2.33 2.52 -6.68
C PHE A 65 1.61 1.70 -7.75
N LEU A 66 0.28 1.73 -7.80
CA LEU A 66 -0.52 0.98 -8.78
C LEU A 66 -0.23 1.38 -10.23
N SER A 67 0.17 2.63 -10.46
CA SER A 67 0.58 3.13 -11.78
C SER A 67 1.96 2.61 -12.20
N LEU A 68 2.90 2.49 -11.26
CA LEU A 68 4.28 2.07 -11.52
C LEU A 68 4.48 0.55 -11.48
N PHE A 69 3.70 -0.14 -10.66
CA PHE A 69 3.89 -1.56 -10.37
C PHE A 69 3.85 -2.46 -11.62
N PRO A 70 2.85 -2.35 -12.52
CA PRO A 70 2.82 -3.17 -13.74
C PRO A 70 4.04 -2.93 -14.64
N GLN A 71 4.45 -1.67 -14.79
CA GLN A 71 5.57 -1.30 -15.65
C GLN A 71 6.88 -1.88 -15.11
N ALA A 72 7.08 -1.80 -13.80
CA ALA A 72 8.26 -2.37 -13.15
C ALA A 72 8.27 -3.91 -13.21
N LEU A 73 7.10 -4.54 -13.06
CA LEU A 73 6.94 -5.99 -13.16
C LEU A 73 7.23 -6.47 -14.58
N ASP A 74 6.66 -5.82 -15.59
CA ASP A 74 6.84 -6.19 -17.00
C ASP A 74 8.29 -6.03 -17.47
N LYS A 75 8.99 -5.02 -16.94
CA LYS A 75 10.39 -4.81 -17.26
C LYS A 75 11.33 -5.82 -16.59
N LYS A 76 11.11 -6.12 -15.31
CA LYS A 76 12.03 -7.00 -14.54
C LYS A 76 11.72 -8.49 -14.72
N HIS A 77 10.43 -8.82 -14.84
CA HIS A 77 9.92 -10.18 -14.80
C HIS A 77 8.88 -10.40 -15.89
N PRO A 78 9.25 -10.27 -17.18
CA PRO A 78 8.30 -10.35 -18.29
C PRO A 78 7.55 -11.68 -18.38
N THR A 79 8.09 -12.73 -17.74
CA THR A 79 7.54 -14.09 -17.75
C THR A 79 6.71 -14.43 -16.52
N ILE A 80 6.60 -13.53 -15.52
CA ILE A 80 5.84 -13.83 -14.31
C ILE A 80 4.34 -13.87 -14.60
N ASP A 81 3.68 -14.90 -14.09
CA ASP A 81 2.24 -14.99 -14.17
C ASP A 81 1.61 -13.94 -13.22
N ARG A 82 0.87 -13.01 -13.81
CA ARG A 82 0.14 -11.94 -13.12
C ARG A 82 -1.37 -12.10 -13.25
N THR A 83 -1.86 -13.28 -13.62
CA THR A 83 -3.30 -13.55 -13.70
C THR A 83 -3.99 -13.43 -12.34
N ARG A 84 -3.29 -13.79 -11.25
CA ARG A 84 -3.79 -13.70 -9.88
C ARG A 84 -2.69 -13.19 -8.95
N VAL A 85 -2.84 -11.95 -8.49
CA VAL A 85 -1.90 -11.30 -7.57
C VAL A 85 -2.55 -11.18 -6.19
N LEU A 86 -1.84 -11.64 -5.15
CA LEU A 86 -2.20 -11.42 -3.76
C LEU A 86 -1.30 -10.32 -3.18
N MET A 87 -1.90 -9.28 -2.64
CA MET A 87 -1.21 -8.26 -1.85
C MET A 87 -1.65 -8.38 -0.39
N VAL A 88 -0.67 -8.48 0.51
CA VAL A 88 -0.90 -8.51 1.96
C VAL A 88 -0.41 -7.18 2.53
N SER A 89 -1.29 -6.47 3.24
CA SER A 89 -1.05 -5.10 3.69
C SER A 89 -1.89 -4.78 4.95
N HIS A 90 -1.88 -3.52 5.36
CA HIS A 90 -2.53 -2.98 6.55
C HIS A 90 -3.84 -2.28 6.21
N ALA A 91 -4.72 -2.05 7.19
CA ALA A 91 -6.10 -1.61 6.97
C ALA A 91 -6.22 -0.36 6.07
N ALA A 92 -5.57 0.75 6.45
CA ALA A 92 -5.60 2.00 5.68
C ALA A 92 -5.08 1.84 4.25
N THR A 93 -3.97 1.11 4.10
CA THR A 93 -3.36 0.87 2.78
C THR A 93 -4.21 -0.06 1.93
N VAL A 94 -4.87 -1.08 2.50
CA VAL A 94 -5.83 -1.93 1.79
C VAL A 94 -7.01 -1.09 1.30
N ILE A 95 -7.52 -0.16 2.12
CA ILE A 95 -8.60 0.74 1.71
C ILE A 95 -8.16 1.60 0.52
N ALA A 96 -7.00 2.25 0.62
CA ALA A 96 -6.45 3.08 -0.44
C ALA A 96 -6.21 2.29 -1.75
N LEU A 97 -5.65 1.08 -1.66
CA LEU A 97 -5.44 0.19 -2.81
C LEU A 97 -6.76 -0.24 -3.45
N ALA A 98 -7.74 -0.67 -2.65
CA ALA A 98 -9.04 -1.11 -3.15
C ALA A 98 -9.77 0.03 -3.87
N ARG A 99 -9.79 1.22 -3.26
CA ARG A 99 -10.36 2.45 -3.84
C ARG A 99 -9.68 2.84 -5.15
N GLY A 100 -8.35 2.79 -5.20
CA GLY A 100 -7.58 3.08 -6.42
C GLY A 100 -7.83 2.08 -7.55
N LEU A 101 -7.89 0.77 -7.23
CA LEU A 101 -8.18 -0.28 -8.22
C LEU A 101 -9.62 -0.20 -8.77
N VAL A 102 -10.59 0.15 -7.92
CA VAL A 102 -11.99 0.32 -8.34
C VAL A 102 -12.23 1.65 -9.07
N GLY A 103 -11.43 2.67 -8.74
CA GLY A 103 -11.52 4.01 -9.31
C GLY A 103 -12.54 4.90 -8.58
N ASP A 104 -12.80 4.61 -7.31
CA ASP A 104 -13.75 5.34 -6.48
C ASP A 104 -13.19 5.46 -5.06
N ARG A 105 -12.81 6.69 -4.68
CA ARG A 105 -12.24 7.01 -3.36
C ARG A 105 -13.30 7.08 -2.26
N GLU A 106 -14.58 7.08 -2.61
CA GLU A 106 -15.68 7.29 -1.65
C GLU A 106 -16.35 5.99 -1.21
N ILE A 107 -15.93 4.83 -1.75
CA ILE A 107 -16.48 3.53 -1.34
C ILE A 107 -16.33 3.38 0.19
N PRO A 108 -17.43 3.20 0.94
CA PRO A 108 -17.37 2.90 2.36
C PRO A 108 -16.72 1.53 2.56
N LEU A 109 -15.63 1.51 3.31
CA LEU A 109 -14.85 0.29 3.52
C LEU A 109 -14.21 0.30 4.90
N LYS A 110 -14.53 -0.73 5.69
CA LYS A 110 -13.80 -1.06 6.91
C LYS A 110 -13.08 -2.38 6.72
N VAL A 111 -11.79 -2.40 7.03
CA VAL A 111 -10.93 -3.57 6.84
C VAL A 111 -10.64 -4.20 8.19
N GLY A 112 -11.17 -5.40 8.39
CA GLY A 112 -10.87 -6.22 9.56
C GLY A 112 -9.60 -7.06 9.38
N CYS A 113 -9.06 -7.54 10.50
CA CYS A 113 -7.91 -8.44 10.51
C CYS A 113 -8.18 -9.70 9.69
N CYS A 114 -7.26 -10.05 8.79
CA CYS A 114 -7.33 -11.20 7.87
C CYS A 114 -8.57 -11.22 6.97
N THR A 115 -9.25 -10.10 6.75
CA THR A 115 -10.30 -10.00 5.73
C THR A 115 -9.71 -10.03 4.33
N VAL A 116 -10.51 -10.43 3.33
CA VAL A 116 -10.08 -10.52 1.92
C VAL A 116 -10.92 -9.61 1.03
N THR A 117 -10.24 -8.76 0.27
CA THR A 117 -10.84 -8.02 -0.84
C THR A 117 -10.51 -8.73 -2.15
N GLU A 118 -11.55 -9.13 -2.88
CA GLU A 118 -11.45 -9.83 -4.17
C GLU A 118 -11.99 -8.91 -5.26
N LEU A 119 -11.17 -8.65 -6.28
CA LEU A 119 -11.47 -7.75 -7.38
C LEU A 119 -11.21 -8.46 -8.71
N ASN A 120 -12.11 -8.26 -9.67
CA ASN A 120 -11.97 -8.77 -11.03
C ASN A 120 -11.78 -7.62 -12.02
N LEU A 121 -11.01 -7.85 -13.09
CA LEU A 121 -10.89 -6.88 -14.18
C LEU A 121 -12.27 -6.62 -14.79
N LYS A 122 -12.57 -5.35 -15.07
CA LYS A 122 -13.80 -4.99 -15.78
C LYS A 122 -13.76 -5.53 -17.22
N PRO A 123 -14.89 -5.98 -17.80
CA PRO A 123 -14.92 -6.55 -19.15
C PRO A 123 -14.35 -5.60 -20.24
N ASP A 124 -14.62 -4.29 -20.12
CA ASP A 124 -14.11 -3.27 -21.04
C ASP A 124 -12.59 -3.14 -21.00
N GLN A 125 -11.96 -3.43 -19.86
CA GLN A 125 -10.51 -3.44 -19.67
C GLN A 125 -9.87 -4.77 -20.10
N ALA A 126 -10.67 -5.82 -20.27
CA ALA A 126 -10.23 -7.08 -20.82
C ALA A 126 -10.21 -7.04 -22.37
N GLU A 127 -11.07 -6.23 -22.98
CA GLU A 127 -11.19 -6.05 -24.43
C GLU A 127 -10.29 -4.93 -24.98
N GLU A 128 -10.22 -3.78 -24.29
CA GLU A 128 -9.25 -2.73 -24.58
C GLU A 128 -8.00 -3.03 -23.75
N GLY A 129 -6.94 -3.51 -24.41
CA GLY A 129 -5.78 -4.14 -23.77
C GLY A 129 -5.17 -3.37 -22.58
N ARG A 130 -4.30 -4.06 -21.83
CA ARG A 130 -3.57 -3.66 -20.60
C ARG A 130 -2.91 -2.25 -20.58
N GLU A 131 -3.06 -1.44 -21.63
CA GLU A 131 -2.58 -0.08 -21.81
C GLU A 131 -3.21 0.94 -20.85
N LYS A 132 -4.43 0.72 -20.32
CA LYS A 132 -5.11 1.68 -19.43
C LYS A 132 -4.60 1.71 -17.98
N GLY A 133 -3.67 0.82 -17.61
CA GLY A 133 -3.16 0.73 -16.24
C GLY A 133 -4.12 0.06 -15.26
N LEU A 134 -3.78 0.05 -13.96
CA LEU A 134 -4.58 -0.64 -12.94
C LEU A 134 -5.66 0.25 -12.30
N LEU A 135 -5.52 1.58 -12.39
CA LEU A 135 -6.42 2.51 -11.71
C LEU A 135 -7.81 2.46 -12.35
N GLY A 136 -8.83 2.23 -11.53
CA GLY A 136 -10.20 2.10 -12.02
C GLY A 136 -10.47 0.89 -12.90
N ALA A 137 -9.53 -0.05 -13.03
CA ALA A 137 -9.63 -1.16 -13.96
C ALA A 137 -10.45 -2.35 -13.42
N TYR A 138 -10.85 -2.32 -12.15
CA TYR A 138 -11.43 -3.47 -11.46
C TYR A 138 -12.84 -3.19 -10.94
N HIS A 139 -13.69 -4.23 -10.92
CA HIS A 139 -14.94 -4.23 -10.18
C HIS A 139 -14.80 -5.12 -8.93
N PRO A 140 -15.40 -4.73 -7.80
CA PRO A 140 -15.35 -5.55 -6.60
C PRO A 140 -16.22 -6.80 -6.73
N VAL A 141 -15.69 -7.93 -6.26
CA VAL A 141 -16.43 -9.18 -6.02
C VAL A 141 -16.72 -9.30 -4.53
N LYS A 142 -15.71 -9.01 -3.71
CA LYS A 142 -15.78 -8.96 -2.24
C LYS A 142 -14.96 -7.79 -1.74
N LEU A 143 -15.45 -7.11 -0.71
CA LEU A 143 -14.75 -6.03 -0.04
C LEU A 143 -14.62 -6.38 1.43
N ALA A 144 -13.38 -6.51 1.91
CA ALA A 144 -13.07 -6.87 3.30
C ALA A 144 -13.88 -8.08 3.83
N ASP A 145 -14.02 -9.13 3.03
CA ASP A 145 -14.80 -10.33 3.39
C ASP A 145 -14.10 -11.15 4.48
N GLY A 146 -14.77 -11.29 5.62
CA GLY A 146 -14.36 -12.11 6.76
C GLY A 146 -15.12 -13.43 6.88
N ALA A 147 -15.97 -13.81 5.92
CA ALA A 147 -16.84 -14.99 6.04
C ALA A 147 -16.08 -16.32 6.22
N HIS A 148 -14.82 -16.37 5.78
CA HIS A 148 -13.94 -17.52 5.96
C HIS A 148 -13.36 -17.64 7.39
N LEU A 149 -13.47 -16.58 8.20
CA LEU A 149 -12.97 -16.54 9.57
C LEU A 149 -14.04 -17.07 10.52
N LYS A 150 -13.66 -17.99 11.42
CA LYS A 150 -14.57 -18.58 12.43
C LYS A 150 -15.29 -17.52 13.28
N GLY A 151 -14.62 -16.41 13.58
CA GLY A 151 -15.15 -15.30 14.37
C GLY A 151 -15.72 -14.14 13.55
N GLY A 152 -15.78 -14.26 12.21
CA GLY A 152 -16.03 -13.13 11.33
C GLY A 152 -14.88 -12.12 11.29
N ALA A 153 -15.14 -10.95 10.71
CA ALA A 153 -14.20 -9.84 10.73
C ALA A 153 -14.06 -9.27 12.15
N LEU A 154 -12.83 -9.06 12.58
CA LEU A 154 -12.50 -8.50 13.89
C LEU A 154 -11.58 -7.29 13.72
N ARG A 155 -11.69 -6.31 14.63
CA ARG A 155 -10.89 -5.08 14.61
C ARG A 155 -11.01 -4.34 13.28
N GLU A 156 -12.23 -4.21 12.79
CA GLU A 156 -12.53 -3.43 11.60
C GLU A 156 -12.12 -1.97 11.82
N TRP A 157 -11.53 -1.38 10.78
CA TRP A 157 -11.05 -0.01 10.80
C TRP A 157 -11.30 0.63 9.44
N GLY A 158 -11.79 1.87 9.42
CA GLY A 158 -11.98 2.70 8.24
C GLY A 158 -11.46 4.14 8.44
N PHE A 159 -11.33 4.90 7.36
CA PHE A 159 -10.92 6.32 7.45
C PHE A 159 -11.93 7.19 8.19
N ASP A 160 -13.18 6.76 8.31
CA ASP A 160 -14.20 7.39 9.16
C ASP A 160 -13.88 7.27 10.65
N ASP A 161 -13.09 6.28 11.06
CA ASP A 161 -12.61 6.12 12.44
C ASP A 161 -11.46 7.10 12.78
N VAL A 162 -11.01 7.91 11.81
CA VAL A 162 -9.95 8.91 11.97
C VAL A 162 -10.48 10.30 12.30
N GLU A 163 -11.77 10.60 12.05
CA GLU A 163 -12.29 11.97 12.07
C GLU A 163 -12.42 12.65 13.47
N VAL A 164 -12.39 13.99 13.46
CA VAL A 164 -11.47 14.86 14.22
C VAL A 164 -12.15 16.11 14.85
N GLU A 165 -11.49 16.76 15.83
CA GLU A 165 -11.37 18.24 15.85
C GLU A 165 -10.90 18.81 14.47
N LYS A 166 -11.83 19.19 13.59
CA LYS A 166 -11.57 20.05 12.40
C LYS A 166 -10.62 19.46 11.33
N GLY A 167 -10.79 18.19 10.96
CA GLY A 167 -10.22 17.65 9.70
C GLY A 167 -8.71 17.41 9.67
N ARG A 168 -8.04 17.24 10.83
CA ARG A 168 -6.63 16.83 10.91
C ARG A 168 -6.46 15.50 11.67
N VAL A 169 -6.06 14.43 10.99
CA VAL A 169 -5.71 13.15 11.63
C VAL A 169 -4.92 13.37 12.94
N VAL A 170 -5.26 12.65 14.02
CA VAL A 170 -4.54 12.74 15.30
C VAL A 170 -3.04 12.58 15.04
N GLU A 171 -2.29 13.63 15.35
CA GLU A 171 -0.83 13.65 15.20
C GLU A 171 -0.22 12.56 16.08
N ASP A 172 0.71 11.80 15.53
CA ASP A 172 1.40 10.73 16.25
C ASP A 172 2.78 11.25 16.74
N PRO A 173 3.20 10.94 17.97
CA PRO A 173 4.50 11.40 18.48
C PRO A 173 5.70 10.93 17.64
N GLY A 174 5.60 9.87 16.83
CA GLY A 174 6.76 9.28 16.16
C GLY A 174 7.70 8.54 17.13
N GLU A 175 8.83 8.04 16.65
CA GLU A 175 9.75 7.19 17.44
C GLU A 175 10.89 8.00 18.08
N PRO A 176 10.99 8.09 19.43
CA PRO A 176 12.09 8.76 20.11
C PRO A 176 13.47 8.23 19.67
N GLY A 177 14.44 9.13 19.49
CA GLY A 177 15.79 8.78 19.01
C GLY A 177 15.99 8.93 17.50
N THR A 178 14.94 9.28 16.76
CA THR A 178 14.99 9.51 15.31
C THR A 178 15.18 10.99 14.93
N GLU A 179 15.35 11.89 15.90
CA GLU A 179 15.37 13.35 15.69
C GLU A 179 16.48 13.82 14.73
N THR A 180 17.56 13.04 14.64
CA THR A 180 18.71 13.33 13.78
C THR A 180 18.71 12.52 12.48
N GLU A 181 17.72 11.66 12.28
CA GLU A 181 17.62 10.84 11.07
C GLU A 181 17.01 11.65 9.93
N GLU A 182 17.41 11.33 8.70
CA GLU A 182 16.81 11.91 7.52
C GLU A 182 15.58 11.10 7.09
N ASP A 183 14.51 11.79 6.71
CA ASP A 183 13.38 11.17 6.00
C ASP A 183 13.76 10.94 4.52
N PHE A 184 14.66 9.98 4.30
CA PHE A 184 15.14 9.61 2.97
C PHE A 184 15.41 8.10 2.88
N PRO A 185 15.17 7.43 1.74
CA PRO A 185 14.47 7.93 0.55
C PRO A 185 12.96 8.06 0.79
N VAL A 186 12.30 8.91 -0.02
CA VAL A 186 10.85 9.14 -0.03
C VAL A 186 10.34 9.22 -1.47
N GLY A 187 9.11 8.78 -1.71
CA GLY A 187 8.45 8.86 -3.00
C GLY A 187 8.84 7.75 -3.98
N PRO A 188 8.52 7.93 -5.27
CA PRO A 188 8.75 6.92 -6.30
C PRO A 188 10.23 6.79 -6.65
N GLN A 189 10.71 5.55 -6.73
CA GLN A 189 12.10 5.25 -7.05
C GLN A 189 12.28 4.97 -8.55
N ILE A 190 11.78 5.87 -9.39
CA ILE A 190 11.70 5.70 -10.86
C ILE A 190 13.08 5.53 -11.49
N HIS A 191 14.13 6.12 -10.91
CA HIS A 191 15.50 5.96 -11.38
C HIS A 191 15.98 4.49 -11.32
N LEU A 192 15.42 3.69 -10.41
CA LEU A 192 15.66 2.24 -10.34
C LEU A 192 14.92 1.48 -11.45
N ILE A 193 13.96 2.13 -12.13
CA ILE A 193 13.27 1.60 -13.30
C ILE A 193 14.01 2.04 -14.58
N SER A 194 14.59 3.24 -14.64
CA SER A 194 15.26 3.78 -15.84
C SER A 194 16.67 3.27 -16.07
N ASN A 195 17.41 2.87 -15.01
CA ASN A 195 18.73 2.24 -15.13
C ASN A 195 18.66 0.72 -15.39
N LEU A 196 17.56 0.24 -15.96
CA LEU A 196 17.29 -1.16 -16.29
C LEU A 196 17.03 -1.33 -17.79
#